data_AF-A0A2R9UAH9-F1
#
_entry.id   AF-A0A2R9UAH9-F1
#
_cell.length_a   1.000
_cell.length_b   1.000
_cell.length_c   1.000
_cell.angle_alpha   90.00
_cell.angle_beta   90.00
_cell.angle_gamma   90.00
#
_symmetry.space_group_name_H-M   'P 1'
#
loop_
_entity.id
_entity.type
_entity.pdbx_description
1 polymer ?
#
loop_
_entity_poly.entity_id
_entity_poly.type
_entity_poly.pdbx_seq_one_letter_code
_entity_poly.pdbx_strand_id
1 'polypeptide(L)'
;MASPRALIAALAPAGLALSLTACAPAGGTGATVDVGYEKVIAAVVLAESDAGGRAFDVEIEDATAQVHVAAGDRAVEVDVDLAGPTVTDRRDEGEVESEDRAALASASTTLADGIRVAVAAHDGDGSVAEVALRSGADAAWSVEFVDGGTVAVAVADGTVER
;
A
#
# COMPACT_ATOMS: atom_id res chain seq x y z
N MET A 1 -68.55 29.30 -5.10
CA MET A 1 -67.92 29.52 -6.42
C MET A 1 -67.12 28.26 -6.72
N ALA A 2 -67.67 27.33 -7.49
CA ALA A 2 -67.60 27.28 -8.96
C ALA A 2 -66.20 26.84 -9.44
N SER A 3 -66.18 25.59 -9.93
CA SER A 3 -65.11 24.97 -10.72
C SER A 3 -64.80 25.78 -12.00
N PRO A 4 -63.66 25.53 -12.65
CA PRO A 4 -63.80 24.78 -13.89
C PRO A 4 -62.78 23.64 -14.05
N ARG A 5 -63.30 22.54 -14.60
CA ARG A 5 -62.56 21.53 -15.35
C ARG A 5 -62.21 22.09 -16.73
N ALA A 6 -61.05 21.75 -17.29
CA ALA A 6 -60.93 21.53 -18.72
C ALA A 6 -59.72 20.62 -19.04
N LEU A 7 -60.04 19.56 -19.79
CA LEU A 7 -59.18 18.56 -20.41
C LEU A 7 -58.27 19.15 -21.48
N ILE A 8 -57.04 18.67 -21.61
CA ILE A 8 -56.40 18.44 -22.92
C ILE A 8 -55.63 17.10 -22.87
N ALA A 9 -55.98 16.24 -23.82
CA ALA A 9 -55.36 14.95 -24.10
C ALA A 9 -54.16 15.10 -25.04
N ALA A 10 -53.15 14.24 -24.91
CA ALA A 10 -52.28 13.85 -26.03
C ALA A 10 -51.70 12.44 -25.78
N LEU A 11 -51.88 11.58 -26.78
CA LEU A 11 -51.43 10.20 -26.91
C LEU A 11 -49.93 10.12 -27.31
N ALA A 12 -49.16 9.25 -26.64
CA ALA A 12 -48.17 8.26 -27.13
C ALA A 12 -47.05 8.67 -28.13
N PRO A 13 -46.13 7.76 -28.53
CA PRO A 13 -45.21 6.89 -27.77
C PRO A 13 -43.73 7.12 -28.21
N ALA A 14 -42.72 6.77 -27.41
CA ALA A 14 -41.37 6.56 -27.96
C ALA A 14 -40.45 5.74 -27.01
N GLY A 15 -40.17 4.51 -27.44
CA GLY A 15 -38.91 3.79 -27.29
C GLY A 15 -38.09 3.95 -26.01
N LEU A 16 -38.16 2.93 -25.16
CA LEU A 16 -37.09 2.57 -24.23
C LEU A 16 -35.83 2.24 -25.04
N ALA A 17 -34.89 3.18 -25.12
CA ALA A 17 -33.52 2.87 -25.46
C ALA A 17 -32.85 2.29 -24.21
N LEU A 18 -32.74 0.97 -24.15
CA LEU A 18 -31.85 0.27 -23.22
C LEU A 18 -30.41 0.51 -23.67
N SER A 19 -29.83 1.63 -23.25
CA SER A 19 -28.39 1.84 -23.31
C SER A 19 -27.75 0.92 -22.27
N LEU A 20 -27.33 -0.27 -22.70
CA LEU A 20 -26.35 -1.07 -21.97
C LEU A 20 -25.01 -0.34 -22.05
N THR A 21 -24.85 0.70 -21.23
CA THR A 21 -23.50 1.19 -20.89
C THR A 21 -22.90 0.10 -20.03
N ALA A 22 -22.01 -0.68 -20.65
CA ALA A 22 -21.11 -1.55 -19.95
C ALA A 22 -20.42 -0.74 -18.85
N CYS A 23 -20.69 -1.12 -17.60
CA CYS A 23 -19.91 -0.69 -16.46
C CYS A 23 -18.55 -1.38 -16.61
N ALA A 24 -17.63 -0.76 -17.34
CA ALA A 24 -16.22 -1.08 -17.17
C ALA A 24 -15.84 -0.54 -15.79
N PRO A 25 -15.17 -1.34 -14.92
CA PRO A 25 -14.54 -0.73 -13.76
C PRO A 25 -13.59 0.34 -14.29
N ALA A 26 -13.80 1.57 -13.84
CA ALA A 26 -12.82 2.61 -14.00
C ALA A 26 -11.57 2.11 -13.29
N GLY A 27 -10.62 1.58 -14.06
CA GLY A 27 -9.25 1.45 -13.62
C GLY A 27 -8.82 2.85 -13.25
N GLY A 28 -8.85 3.14 -11.95
CA GLY A 28 -8.27 4.34 -11.40
C GLY A 28 -6.80 4.27 -11.74
N THR A 29 -6.38 5.02 -12.75
CA THR A 29 -5.01 5.51 -12.80
C THR A 29 -4.91 6.48 -11.63
N GLY A 30 -4.72 5.93 -10.42
CA GLY A 30 -4.26 6.70 -9.28
C GLY A 30 -3.04 7.46 -9.75
N ALA A 31 -3.11 8.79 -9.65
CA ALA A 31 -1.92 9.59 -9.90
C ALA A 31 -0.88 9.09 -8.90
N THR A 32 0.21 8.52 -9.39
CA THR A 32 1.32 8.11 -8.54
C THR A 32 1.81 9.36 -7.83
N VAL A 33 1.51 9.47 -6.53
CA VAL A 33 2.10 10.51 -5.70
C VAL A 33 3.58 10.17 -5.65
N ASP A 34 4.42 11.13 -6.06
CA ASP A 34 5.87 10.98 -5.98
C ASP A 34 6.28 11.01 -4.49
N VAL A 35 6.26 9.84 -3.87
CA VAL A 35 6.64 9.63 -2.47
C VAL A 35 8.09 9.18 -2.46
N GLY A 36 9.00 10.13 -2.23
CA GLY A 36 10.40 9.81 -2.00
C GLY A 36 10.57 8.85 -0.82
N TYR A 37 11.54 7.93 -0.92
CA TYR A 37 11.82 6.88 0.06
C TYR A 37 12.00 7.39 1.50
N GLU A 38 12.41 8.65 1.72
CA GLU A 38 12.53 9.23 3.05
C GLU A 38 11.19 9.30 3.78
N LYS A 39 10.09 9.56 3.07
CA LYS A 39 8.73 9.57 3.65
C LYS A 39 8.29 8.17 4.04
N VAL A 40 8.58 7.18 3.19
CA VAL A 40 8.28 5.76 3.46
C VAL A 40 9.02 5.29 4.70
N ILE A 41 10.31 5.60 4.80
CA ILE A 41 11.11 5.31 6.01
C ILE A 41 10.54 5.99 7.26
N ALA A 42 10.08 7.24 7.15
CA ALA A 42 9.47 7.94 8.28
C ALA A 42 8.15 7.26 8.72
N ALA A 43 7.32 6.81 7.77
CA ALA A 43 6.11 6.06 8.04
C ALA A 43 6.40 4.72 8.72
N VAL A 44 7.40 3.97 8.23
CA VAL A 44 7.86 2.71 8.83
C VAL A 44 8.26 2.91 10.29
N VAL A 45 9.13 3.89 10.56
CA VAL A 45 9.61 4.15 11.94
C VAL A 45 8.46 4.57 12.86
N LEU A 46 7.51 5.35 12.35
CA LEU A 46 6.32 5.75 13.10
C LEU A 46 5.43 4.54 13.44
N ALA A 47 5.15 3.69 12.45
CA ALA A 47 4.34 2.49 12.63
C ALA A 47 4.97 1.49 13.59
N GLU A 48 6.28 1.24 13.48
CA GLU A 48 7.03 0.40 14.41
C GLU A 48 6.93 0.92 15.85
N SER A 49 7.02 2.24 16.02
CA SER A 49 6.90 2.90 17.32
C SER A 49 5.47 2.83 17.89
N ASP A 50 4.44 2.94 17.05
CA ASP A 50 3.03 2.87 17.46
C ASP A 50 2.58 1.44 17.80
N ALA A 51 2.90 0.48 16.94
CA ALA A 51 2.50 -0.91 17.11
C ALA A 51 3.40 -1.67 18.10
N GLY A 52 4.65 -1.21 18.31
CA GLY A 52 5.60 -1.82 19.24
C GLY A 52 6.25 -3.08 18.68
N GLY A 53 6.72 -3.03 17.43
CA GLY A 53 7.21 -4.20 16.70
C GLY A 53 8.19 -3.86 15.58
N ARG A 54 8.36 -4.79 14.64
CA ARG A 54 9.18 -4.60 13.43
C ARG A 54 8.30 -4.61 12.18
N ALA A 55 8.48 -3.64 11.30
CA ALA A 55 7.79 -3.63 10.02
C ALA A 55 8.32 -4.76 9.14
N PHE A 56 7.42 -5.39 8.39
CA PHE A 56 7.75 -6.44 7.43
C PHE A 56 7.11 -6.25 6.07
N ASP A 57 6.11 -5.37 5.96
CA ASP A 57 5.50 -4.99 4.69
C ASP A 57 5.11 -3.50 4.69
N VAL A 58 5.13 -2.88 3.51
CA VAL A 58 4.67 -1.52 3.24
C VAL A 58 4.06 -1.45 1.85
N GLU A 59 2.77 -1.12 1.77
CA GLU A 59 2.10 -0.78 0.52
C GLU A 59 1.78 0.73 0.49
N ILE A 60 2.01 1.38 -0.65
CA ILE A 60 1.64 2.79 -0.84
C ILE A 60 0.39 2.87 -1.72
N GLU A 61 -0.72 3.26 -1.09
CA GLU A 61 -1.96 3.54 -1.80
C GLU A 61 -2.28 5.04 -1.69
N ASP A 62 -2.35 5.70 -2.85
CA ASP A 62 -2.51 7.15 -2.98
C ASP A 62 -1.45 7.96 -2.19
N ALA A 63 -1.81 8.43 -0.99
CA ALA A 63 -0.95 9.22 -0.10
C ALA A 63 -0.85 8.57 1.30
N THR A 64 -1.20 7.29 1.42
CA THR A 64 -1.14 6.53 2.66
C THR A 64 -0.13 5.40 2.51
N ALA A 65 0.72 5.21 3.51
CA ALA A 65 1.49 3.99 3.66
C ALA A 65 0.76 3.05 4.62
N GLN A 66 0.41 1.85 4.14
CA GLN A 66 -0.10 0.75 4.95
C GLN A 66 1.10 -0.05 5.42
N VAL A 67 1.47 0.09 6.69
CA VAL A 67 2.67 -0.56 7.24
C VAL A 67 2.26 -1.74 8.11
N HIS A 68 2.67 -2.94 7.71
CA HIS A 68 2.40 -4.15 8.50
C HIS A 68 3.55 -4.38 9.47
N VAL A 69 3.22 -4.43 10.76
CA VAL A 69 4.17 -4.55 11.86
C VAL A 69 3.94 -5.84 12.63
N ALA A 70 5.01 -6.62 12.79
CA ALA A 70 5.04 -7.79 13.66
C ALA A 70 5.20 -7.34 15.12
N ALA A 71 4.08 -7.22 15.85
CA ALA A 71 4.02 -6.90 17.26
C ALA A 71 3.92 -8.20 18.09
N GLY A 72 5.07 -8.83 18.32
CA GLY A 72 5.13 -10.17 18.91
C GLY A 72 4.74 -11.23 17.89
N ASP A 73 3.66 -11.97 18.13
CA ASP A 73 3.09 -12.96 17.21
C ASP A 73 1.94 -12.42 16.35
N ARG A 74 1.55 -11.15 16.54
CA ARG A 74 0.45 -10.49 15.83
C ARG A 74 0.94 -9.62 14.69
N ALA A 75 0.24 -9.66 13.57
CA ALA A 75 0.38 -8.69 12.48
C ALA A 75 -0.57 -7.52 12.77
N VAL A 76 -0.01 -6.31 12.82
CA VAL A 76 -0.76 -5.07 13.02
C VAL A 76 -0.49 -4.17 11.83
N GLU A 77 -1.53 -3.83 11.09
CA GLU A 77 -1.47 -2.84 10.02
C GLU A 77 -1.67 -1.43 10.61
N VAL A 78 -0.82 -0.51 10.19
CA VAL A 78 -0.84 0.89 10.61
C VAL A 78 -0.89 1.77 9.37
N ASP A 79 -2.00 2.47 9.18
CA ASP A 79 -2.16 3.42 8.09
C ASP A 79 -1.50 4.76 8.49
N VAL A 80 -0.57 5.25 7.67
CA VAL A 80 0.16 6.51 7.91
C VAL A 80 -0.06 7.48 6.76
N ASP A 81 -0.57 8.68 7.05
CA ASP A 81 -0.68 9.78 6.09
C ASP A 81 0.72 10.31 5.73
N LEU A 82 1.10 10.27 4.45
CA LEU A 82 2.40 10.69 3.94
C LEU A 82 2.50 12.21 3.70
N ALA A 83 1.40 12.97 3.80
CA ALA A 83 1.41 14.44 3.75
C ALA A 83 1.98 15.05 5.03
N GLY A 84 1.79 14.37 6.16
CA GLY A 84 2.46 14.63 7.43
C GLY A 84 2.36 13.36 8.27
N PRO A 85 3.48 12.66 8.55
CA PRO A 85 3.48 11.28 9.04
C PRO A 85 2.73 11.18 10.37
N THR A 86 1.44 10.89 10.26
CA THR A 86 0.51 10.70 11.35
C THR A 86 -0.24 9.41 11.11
N VAL A 87 -0.36 8.61 12.16
CA VAL A 87 -1.18 7.40 12.12
C VAL A 87 -2.64 7.81 11.98
N THR A 88 -3.32 7.29 10.97
CA THR A 88 -4.72 7.56 10.67
C THR A 88 -5.64 6.39 11.04
N ASP A 89 -5.14 5.16 10.96
CA ASP A 89 -5.88 3.97 11.40
C ASP A 89 -4.94 2.86 11.89
N ARG A 90 -5.50 1.88 12.60
CA ARG A 90 -4.80 0.72 13.12
C ARG A 90 -5.71 -0.52 13.13
N ARG A 91 -5.23 -1.63 12.57
CA ARG A 91 -5.98 -2.88 12.45
C ARG A 91 -5.13 -4.07 12.92
N ASP A 92 -5.73 -4.99 13.69
CA ASP A 92 -5.13 -6.30 13.99
C ASP A 92 -5.53 -7.26 12.88
N GLU A 93 -4.54 -7.78 12.17
CA GLU A 93 -4.73 -8.61 10.97
C GLU A 93 -4.64 -10.11 11.25
N GLY A 94 -4.36 -10.50 12.50
CA GLY A 94 -4.18 -11.90 12.85
C GLY A 94 -2.77 -12.21 13.32
N GLU A 95 -2.39 -13.47 13.11
CA GLU A 95 -1.06 -13.96 13.47
C GLU A 95 -0.09 -13.72 12.30
N VAL A 96 1.14 -13.33 12.63
CA VAL A 96 2.23 -13.31 11.63
C VAL A 96 2.43 -14.73 11.12
N GLU A 97 2.64 -14.89 9.82
CA GLU A 97 2.91 -16.22 9.27
C GLU A 97 4.19 -16.82 9.87
N SER A 98 4.26 -18.15 9.92
CA SER A 98 5.40 -18.83 10.57
C SER A 98 6.72 -18.60 9.84
N GLU A 99 6.67 -18.49 8.52
CA GLU A 99 7.85 -18.27 7.67
C GLU A 99 8.35 -16.82 7.82
N ASP A 100 7.44 -15.85 7.84
CA ASP A 100 7.78 -14.44 8.06
C ASP A 100 8.34 -14.21 9.46
N ARG A 101 7.72 -14.82 10.48
CA ARG A 101 8.23 -14.75 11.86
C ARG A 101 9.65 -15.32 11.96
N ALA A 102 9.93 -16.43 11.26
CA ALA A 102 11.26 -17.01 11.24
C ALA A 102 12.27 -16.11 10.52
N ALA A 103 11.90 -15.55 9.36
CA ALA A 103 12.72 -14.61 8.61
C ALA A 103 13.02 -13.36 9.44
N LEU A 104 12.02 -12.74 10.07
CA LEU A 104 12.16 -11.58 10.94
C LEU A 104 13.04 -11.85 12.17
N ALA A 105 12.94 -13.05 12.76
CA ALA A 105 13.79 -13.44 13.88
C ALA A 105 15.27 -13.57 13.48
N SER A 106 15.55 -13.86 12.20
CA SER A 106 16.91 -13.95 11.64
C SER A 106 17.43 -12.64 11.03
N ALA A 107 16.56 -11.66 10.82
CA ALA A 107 16.86 -10.42 10.13
C ALA A 107 17.77 -9.49 10.97
N SER A 108 18.96 -9.21 10.46
CA SER A 108 19.86 -8.19 11.02
C SER A 108 19.64 -6.82 10.36
N THR A 109 19.24 -6.80 9.09
CA THR A 109 18.88 -5.60 8.34
C THR A 109 17.40 -5.29 8.55
N THR A 110 17.08 -4.08 9.00
CA THR A 110 15.68 -3.63 9.15
C THR A 110 15.04 -3.33 7.78
N LEU A 111 13.71 -3.31 7.70
CA LEU A 111 13.02 -2.91 6.46
C LEU A 111 13.45 -1.50 6.02
N ALA A 112 13.54 -0.55 6.95
CA ALA A 112 14.01 0.81 6.66
C ALA A 112 15.45 0.84 6.12
N ASP A 113 16.35 0.00 6.63
CA ASP A 113 17.71 -0.12 6.10
C ASP A 113 17.72 -0.80 4.73
N GLY A 114 16.87 -1.81 4.53
CA GLY A 114 16.64 -2.45 3.23
C GLY A 114 16.24 -1.44 2.16
N ILE A 115 15.30 -0.53 2.47
CA ILE A 115 14.92 0.57 1.57
C ILE A 115 16.13 1.44 1.21
N ARG A 116 16.94 1.86 2.18
CA ARG A 116 18.10 2.72 1.92
C ARG A 116 19.12 2.03 1.01
N VAL A 117 19.37 0.74 1.22
CA VAL A 117 20.27 -0.04 0.37
C VAL A 117 19.71 -0.19 -1.03
N ALA A 118 18.41 -0.51 -1.16
CA ALA A 118 17.75 -0.68 -2.44
C ALA A 118 17.79 0.62 -3.27
N VAL A 119 17.43 1.74 -2.66
CA VAL A 119 17.47 3.07 -3.31
C VAL A 119 18.88 3.42 -3.77
N ALA A 120 19.91 3.12 -2.97
CA ALA A 120 21.29 3.38 -3.35
C ALA A 120 21.80 2.50 -4.51
N ALA A 121 21.14 1.36 -4.75
CA ALA A 121 21.46 0.43 -5.84
C ALA A 121 20.57 0.64 -7.08
N HIS A 122 19.49 1.40 -6.96
CA HIS A 122 18.56 1.68 -8.05
C HIS A 122 19.02 2.90 -8.85
N ASP A 123 18.98 2.80 -10.18
CA ASP A 123 19.41 3.88 -11.08
C ASP A 123 18.32 4.97 -11.31
N GLY A 124 17.15 4.83 -10.66
CA GLY A 124 15.99 5.73 -10.77
C GLY A 124 15.93 6.86 -9.72
N ASP A 125 14.76 7.49 -9.59
CA ASP A 125 14.53 8.60 -8.64
C ASP A 125 14.39 8.16 -7.17
N GLY A 126 14.27 6.86 -6.94
CA GLY A 126 14.16 6.26 -5.61
C GLY A 126 12.75 6.32 -5.02
N SER A 127 11.73 6.64 -5.83
CA SER A 127 10.34 6.61 -5.38
C SER A 127 9.84 5.16 -5.27
N VAL A 128 9.50 4.78 -4.05
CA VAL A 128 9.12 3.41 -3.68
C VAL A 128 7.62 3.24 -3.92
N ALA A 129 7.21 2.09 -4.43
CA ALA A 129 5.82 1.70 -4.60
C ALA A 129 5.39 0.71 -3.50
N GLU A 130 6.22 -0.29 -3.23
CA GLU A 130 5.94 -1.37 -2.28
C GLU A 130 7.24 -1.90 -1.67
N VAL A 131 7.18 -2.38 -0.43
CA VAL A 131 8.30 -3.06 0.23
C VAL A 131 7.78 -4.27 0.99
N ALA A 132 8.07 -5.46 0.49
CA ALA A 132 7.60 -6.70 1.10
C ALA A 132 8.75 -7.58 1.62
N LEU A 133 8.51 -8.30 2.70
CA LEU A 133 9.36 -9.40 3.13
C LEU A 133 9.14 -10.62 2.23
N ARG A 134 10.18 -11.04 1.52
CA ARG A 134 10.23 -12.38 0.94
C ARG A 134 10.79 -13.33 1.99
N SER A 135 9.97 -14.23 2.51
CA SER A 135 10.39 -15.27 3.45
C SER A 135 10.92 -16.53 2.73
N GLY A 136 11.62 -17.39 3.47
CA GLY A 136 12.26 -18.60 2.96
C GLY A 136 13.76 -18.68 3.30
N ALA A 137 14.49 -19.54 2.58
CA ALA A 137 15.93 -19.74 2.81
C ALA A 137 16.78 -18.52 2.45
N ASP A 138 16.36 -17.79 1.42
CA ASP A 138 17.00 -16.59 0.90
C ASP A 138 16.08 -15.38 1.20
N ALA A 139 15.84 -15.15 2.50
CA ALA A 139 14.93 -14.11 2.92
C ALA A 139 15.47 -12.72 2.58
N ALA A 140 14.63 -11.88 1.98
CA ALA A 140 15.04 -10.57 1.47
C ALA A 140 13.92 -9.53 1.61
N TRP A 141 14.30 -8.26 1.76
CA TRP A 141 13.44 -7.12 1.52
C TRP A 141 13.33 -6.91 0.01
N SER A 142 12.14 -7.08 -0.55
CA SER A 142 11.85 -6.78 -1.94
C SER A 142 11.31 -5.36 -2.02
N VAL A 143 12.08 -4.45 -2.62
CA VAL A 143 11.70 -3.04 -2.77
C VAL A 143 11.32 -2.79 -4.23
N GLU A 144 10.05 -2.53 -4.48
CA GLU A 144 9.53 -2.12 -5.80
C GLU A 144 9.52 -0.59 -5.89
N PHE A 145 9.96 -0.08 -7.04
CA PHE A 145 10.00 1.33 -7.37
C PHE A 145 8.86 1.68 -8.34
N VAL A 146 8.40 2.93 -8.30
CA VAL A 146 7.30 3.43 -9.15
C VAL A 146 7.62 3.33 -10.65
N ASP A 147 8.91 3.35 -11.01
CA ASP A 147 9.38 3.16 -12.39
C ASP A 147 9.39 1.68 -12.85
N GLY A 148 8.95 0.76 -12.00
CA GLY A 148 8.87 -0.68 -12.25
C GLY A 148 10.16 -1.45 -11.97
N GLY A 149 11.19 -0.79 -11.44
CA GLY A 149 12.39 -1.47 -10.93
C GLY A 149 12.09 -2.22 -9.64
N THR A 150 12.76 -3.35 -9.42
CA THR A 150 12.73 -4.07 -8.14
C THR A 150 14.14 -4.39 -7.70
N VAL A 151 14.46 -4.10 -6.45
CA VAL A 151 15.74 -4.47 -5.83
C VAL A 151 15.48 -5.33 -4.61
N ALA A 152 16.12 -6.49 -4.55
CA ALA A 152 16.05 -7.39 -3.41
C ALA A 152 17.30 -7.23 -2.54
N VAL A 153 17.08 -7.08 -1.23
CA VAL A 153 18.14 -6.85 -0.24
C VAL A 153 18.06 -7.92 0.85
N ALA A 154 19.09 -8.73 0.99
CA ALA A 154 19.13 -9.83 1.96
C ALA A 154 18.89 -9.33 3.39
N VAL A 155 17.96 -9.95 4.12
CA VAL A 155 17.63 -9.54 5.50
C VAL A 155 18.77 -9.84 6.49
N ALA A 156 19.65 -10.78 6.13
CA ALA A 156 20.74 -11.25 6.99
C ALA A 156 21.89 -10.25 7.10
N ASP A 157 22.25 -9.56 6.02
CA ASP A 157 23.43 -8.71 5.97
C ASP A 157 23.30 -7.45 5.11
N GLY A 158 22.16 -7.24 4.44
CA GLY A 158 21.92 -6.08 3.61
C GLY A 158 22.59 -6.13 2.24
N THR A 159 23.06 -7.30 1.80
CA THR A 159 23.61 -7.46 0.45
C THR A 159 22.49 -7.38 -0.59
N VAL A 160 22.72 -6.66 -1.68
CA VAL A 160 21.81 -6.65 -2.84
C VAL A 160 21.93 -7.98 -3.59
N GLU A 161 20.80 -8.66 -3.80
CA GLU A 161 20.74 -9.89 -4.58
C GLU A 161 20.87 -9.58 -6.08
N ARG A 162 21.49 -10.49 -6.84
CA ARG A 162 21.73 -10.36 -8.29
C ARG A 162 20.92 -11.33 -9.11
#